data_AF-A0AAE7TLW5-F1
#
_entry.id   AF-A0AAE7TLW5-F1
#
_cell.length_a   1.000
_cell.length_b   1.000
_cell.length_c   1.000
_cell.angle_alpha   90.00
_cell.angle_beta   90.00
_cell.angle_gamma   90.00
#
_symmetry.space_group_name_H-M   'P 1'
#
loop_
_entity.id
_entity.type
_entity.pdbx_description
1 polymer ?
#
loop_
_entity_poly.entity_id
_entity_poly.type
_entity_poly.pdbx_seq_one_letter_code
_entity_poly.pdbx_strand_id
1 'polypeptide(L)'
;MAYPRINVRNIPGNHENWGKLVKTWSTGKNYVRHVITDKDPFPADVDPKNEFPKPKDFREFVAQAQAAGVQLFFDDGEQNADVTGNEGLKLEMIDVPLDTHYVKLPHRDRIAESEARQLAGPPYPLPLFYERIHGTKPLPGETSSPSQKARLHAERVGEYTINTCG
;
A
#
# COMPACT_ATOMS: atom_id res chain seq x y z
N MET A 1 -5.14 22.55 0.44
CA MET A 1 -3.93 21.80 0.09
C MET A 1 -4.27 20.34 0.23
N ALA A 2 -4.22 19.57 -0.86
CA ALA A 2 -4.40 18.13 -0.76
C ALA A 2 -3.22 17.57 0.03
N TYR A 3 -3.50 16.75 1.04
CA TYR A 3 -2.42 16.07 1.75
C TYR A 3 -1.77 15.08 0.78
N PRO A 4 -0.44 15.00 0.65
CA PRO A 4 0.17 14.09 -0.30
C PRO A 4 0.03 12.65 0.22
N ARG A 5 -0.48 11.72 -0.61
CA ARG A 5 -0.64 10.29 -0.25
C ARG A 5 0.51 9.49 -0.86
N ILE A 6 1.25 8.77 -0.03
CA ILE A 6 2.27 7.83 -0.51
C ILE A 6 1.58 6.62 -1.12
N ASN A 7 1.94 6.29 -2.35
CA ASN A 7 1.46 5.13 -3.08
C ASN A 7 2.61 4.39 -3.75
N VAL A 8 2.36 3.11 -4.07
CA VAL A 8 3.27 2.27 -4.86
C VAL A 8 2.92 2.45 -6.33
N ARG A 9 3.90 2.81 -7.16
CA ARG A 9 3.70 3.03 -8.60
C ARG A 9 3.12 1.78 -9.27
N ASN A 10 2.12 1.95 -10.13
CA ASN A 10 1.44 0.84 -10.79
C ASN A 10 2.23 0.32 -12.01
N ILE A 11 3.37 -0.32 -11.74
CA ILE A 11 4.26 -0.94 -12.74
C ILE A 11 4.46 -2.44 -12.40
N PRO A 12 4.83 -3.28 -13.39
CA PRO A 12 5.05 -4.70 -13.17
C PRO A 12 6.03 -4.99 -12.02
N GLY A 13 5.69 -5.96 -11.15
CA GLY A 13 6.54 -6.39 -10.03
C GLY A 13 6.57 -5.47 -8.81
N ASN A 14 6.21 -4.19 -8.91
CA ASN A 14 6.39 -3.21 -7.83
C ASN A 14 5.55 -3.53 -6.57
N HIS A 15 4.29 -3.95 -6.76
CA HIS A 15 3.42 -4.36 -5.66
C HIS A 15 3.89 -5.68 -4.99
N GLU A 16 4.53 -6.57 -5.75
CA GLU A 16 5.14 -7.78 -5.20
C GLU A 16 6.37 -7.45 -4.35
N ASN A 17 7.25 -6.58 -4.86
CA ASN A 17 8.42 -6.09 -4.13
C ASN A 17 8.02 -5.40 -2.83
N TRP A 18 6.97 -4.57 -2.87
CA TRP A 18 6.42 -3.94 -1.68
C TRP A 18 5.93 -4.97 -0.66
N GLY A 19 5.16 -5.98 -1.10
CA GLY A 19 4.69 -7.06 -0.23
C GLY A 19 5.83 -7.87 0.38
N LYS A 20 6.89 -8.16 -0.40
CA LYS A 20 8.11 -8.82 0.09
C LYS A 20 8.79 -7.98 1.17
N LEU A 21 8.96 -6.68 0.95
CA LEU A 21 9.60 -5.79 1.92
C LEU A 21 8.83 -5.71 3.24
N VAL A 22 7.49 -5.56 3.19
CA VAL A 22 6.64 -5.54 4.40
C VAL A 22 6.72 -6.86 5.18
N LYS A 23 6.71 -8.00 4.48
CA LYS A 23 6.89 -9.32 5.11
C LYS A 23 8.26 -9.44 5.78
N THR A 24 9.32 -8.90 5.15
CA THR A 24 10.66 -8.88 5.74
C THR A 24 10.68 -8.09 7.05
N TRP A 25 10.11 -6.89 7.09
CA TRP A 25 10.04 -6.09 8.31
C TRP A 25 9.24 -6.74 9.44
N SER A 26 8.20 -7.51 9.09
CA SER A 26 7.30 -8.13 10.06
C SER A 26 7.87 -9.42 10.65
N THR A 27 8.65 -10.17 9.87
CA THR A 27 9.09 -11.52 10.26
C THR A 27 10.60 -11.65 10.51
N GLY A 28 11.38 -10.67 10.04
CA GLY A 28 12.84 -10.74 10.00
C GLY A 28 13.41 -11.70 8.93
N LYS A 29 12.58 -12.39 8.16
CA LYS A 29 13.02 -13.26 7.04
C LYS A 29 13.18 -12.42 5.77
N ASN A 30 14.24 -12.63 4.98
CA ASN A 30 14.49 -11.79 3.80
C ASN A 30 13.70 -12.27 2.57
N TYR A 31 12.45 -11.79 2.45
CA TYR A 31 11.61 -12.06 1.28
C TYR A 31 12.04 -11.26 0.03
N VAL A 32 12.81 -10.18 0.21
CA VAL A 32 13.25 -9.30 -0.89
C VAL A 32 14.27 -10.01 -1.78
N ARG A 33 15.22 -10.73 -1.18
CA ARG A 33 16.23 -11.52 -1.90
C ARG A 33 15.80 -12.96 -2.19
N HIS A 34 14.65 -13.38 -1.66
CA HIS A 34 14.14 -14.74 -1.85
C HIS A 34 13.61 -14.95 -3.27
N VAL A 35 14.10 -16.00 -3.93
CA VAL A 35 13.58 -16.44 -5.23
C VAL A 35 12.47 -17.45 -4.98
N ILE A 36 11.22 -17.06 -5.27
CA ILE A 36 10.05 -17.91 -5.10
C ILE A 36 10.07 -19.01 -6.18
N THR A 37 10.07 -20.27 -5.76
CA THR A 37 9.93 -21.44 -6.64
C THR A 37 8.92 -22.43 -6.06
N ASP A 38 8.45 -23.38 -6.87
CA ASP A 38 7.49 -24.41 -6.42
C ASP A 38 8.03 -25.27 -5.26
N LYS A 39 9.36 -25.46 -5.21
CA LYS A 39 10.03 -26.25 -4.16
C LYS A 39 10.42 -25.40 -2.94
N ASP A 40 10.46 -24.08 -3.10
CA ASP A 40 10.90 -23.13 -2.07
C ASP A 40 10.10 -21.82 -2.15
N PRO A 41 8.81 -21.86 -1.73
CA PRO A 41 7.91 -20.72 -1.91
C PRO A 41 8.17 -19.58 -0.89
N PHE A 42 8.86 -19.86 0.22
CA PHE A 42 9.10 -18.91 1.31
C PHE A 42 10.50 -19.10 1.92
N PRO A 43 11.15 -18.03 2.37
CA PRO A 43 12.43 -18.15 3.07
C PRO A 43 12.26 -18.98 4.36
N ALA A 44 13.17 -19.95 4.55
CA ALA A 44 13.13 -20.88 5.68
C ALA A 44 13.38 -20.17 7.01
N ASP A 45 14.46 -19.39 7.09
CA ASP A 45 14.98 -18.83 8.34
C ASP A 45 14.99 -17.29 8.36
N VAL A 46 15.18 -16.74 9.56
CA VAL A 46 15.45 -15.32 9.78
C VAL A 46 16.74 -14.94 9.06
N ASP A 47 16.78 -13.76 8.45
CA ASP A 47 17.96 -13.28 7.75
C ASP A 47 19.10 -13.02 8.75
N PRO A 48 20.21 -13.80 8.71
CA PRO A 48 21.33 -13.58 9.62
C PRO A 48 22.01 -12.24 9.38
N LYS A 49 21.87 -11.64 8.19
CA LYS A 49 22.43 -10.31 7.86
C LYS A 49 21.48 -9.17 8.21
N ASN A 50 20.19 -9.47 8.42
CA ASN A 50 19.14 -8.48 8.62
C ASN A 50 19.25 -7.33 7.59
N GLU A 51 19.32 -7.66 6.30
CA GLU A 51 19.65 -6.71 5.21
C GLU A 51 18.61 -5.59 5.08
N PHE A 52 17.35 -5.88 5.43
CA PHE A 52 16.23 -4.93 5.43
C PHE A 52 15.60 -4.85 6.84
N PRO A 53 16.26 -4.18 7.80
CA PRO A 53 15.74 -4.07 9.15
C PRO A 53 14.47 -3.21 9.19
N LYS A 54 13.61 -3.39 10.18
CA LYS A 54 12.43 -2.50 10.36
C LYS A 54 12.89 -1.03 10.45
N PRO A 55 12.45 -0.13 9.54
CA PRO A 55 12.94 1.24 9.50
C PRO A 55 12.49 2.04 10.73
N LYS A 56 13.34 2.95 11.19
CA LYS A 56 13.10 3.77 12.40
C LYS A 56 12.51 5.13 12.07
N ASP A 57 12.76 5.60 10.87
CA ASP A 57 12.29 6.89 10.38
C ASP A 57 11.89 6.83 8.92
N PHE A 58 11.27 7.92 8.46
CA PHE A 58 10.72 8.00 7.12
C PHE A 58 11.80 7.94 6.03
N ARG A 59 13.02 8.40 6.32
CA ARG A 59 14.13 8.38 5.38
C ARG A 59 14.64 6.95 5.18
N GLU A 60 14.85 6.21 6.27
CA GLU A 60 15.19 4.79 6.22
C GLU A 60 14.12 3.98 5.49
N PHE A 61 12.84 4.28 5.74
CA PHE A 61 11.72 3.65 5.05
C PHE A 61 11.79 3.80 3.54
N VAL A 62 12.01 5.03 3.04
CA VAL A 62 12.13 5.28 1.59
C VAL A 62 13.40 4.66 1.02
N ALA A 63 14.53 4.76 1.72
CA ALA A 63 15.79 4.15 1.27
C ALA A 63 15.67 2.63 1.12
N GLN A 64 15.02 1.95 2.06
CA GLN A 64 14.79 0.51 1.99
C GLN A 64 13.79 0.15 0.89
N ALA A 65 12.73 0.95 0.70
CA ALA A 65 11.82 0.78 -0.43
C ALA A 65 12.58 0.82 -1.76
N GLN A 66 13.42 1.83 -1.98
CA GLN A 66 14.24 1.96 -3.18
C GLN A 66 15.21 0.78 -3.35
N ALA A 67 15.90 0.37 -2.28
CA ALA A 67 16.83 -0.77 -2.30
C ALA A 67 16.14 -2.11 -2.61
N ALA A 68 14.87 -2.26 -2.25
CA ALA A 68 14.02 -3.40 -2.57
C ALA A 68 13.37 -3.30 -3.96
N GLY A 69 13.69 -2.26 -4.75
CA GLY A 69 13.08 -2.04 -6.07
C GLY A 69 11.62 -1.61 -5.99
N VAL A 70 11.23 -0.96 -4.89
CA VAL A 70 9.90 -0.37 -4.70
C VAL A 70 9.94 1.11 -5.09
N GLN A 71 9.11 1.48 -6.07
CA GLN A 71 8.94 2.88 -6.47
C GLN A 71 7.72 3.48 -5.77
N LEU A 72 7.98 4.45 -4.90
CA LEU A 72 6.99 5.21 -4.16
C LEU A 72 6.81 6.60 -4.78
N PHE A 73 5.57 7.08 -4.83
CA PHE A 73 5.25 8.43 -5.27
C PHE A 73 4.15 9.04 -4.38
N PHE A 74 4.13 10.37 -4.29
CA PHE A 74 2.99 11.11 -3.77
C PHE A 74 1.96 11.31 -4.88
N ASP A 75 0.71 10.98 -4.58
CA ASP A 75 -0.45 11.36 -5.38
C ASP A 75 -1.17 12.52 -4.67
N ASP A 76 -1.25 13.67 -5.32
CA ASP A 76 -2.11 14.79 -4.93
C ASP A 76 -3.30 15.02 -5.88
N GLY A 77 -3.45 14.16 -6.91
CA GLY A 77 -4.49 14.25 -7.93
C GLY A 77 -4.08 15.00 -9.20
N GLU A 78 -2.94 15.69 -9.22
CA GLU A 78 -2.46 16.44 -10.40
C GLU A 78 -1.02 16.07 -10.78
N GLN A 79 -0.17 15.70 -9.81
CA GLN A 79 1.21 15.29 -10.06
C GLN A 79 1.60 14.05 -9.25
N ASN A 80 2.38 13.19 -9.89
CA ASN A 80 3.00 12.03 -9.25
C ASN A 80 4.47 12.35 -8.97
N ALA A 81 4.73 13.02 -7.85
CA ALA A 81 6.11 13.32 -7.42
C ALA A 81 6.73 12.09 -6.74
N ASP A 82 7.98 11.77 -7.06
CA ASP A 82 8.67 10.66 -6.38
C ASP A 82 8.88 10.97 -4.90
N VAL A 83 8.76 9.95 -4.05
CA VAL A 83 9.09 10.08 -2.62
C VAL A 83 10.60 9.98 -2.45
N THR A 84 11.18 11.00 -1.85
CA THR A 84 12.62 11.19 -1.65
C THR A 84 13.09 10.85 -0.23
N GLY A 85 12.18 10.86 0.76
CA GLY A 85 12.48 10.61 2.17
C GLY A 85 12.80 11.87 2.98
N ASN A 86 12.79 13.06 2.36
CA ASN A 86 13.08 14.34 3.01
C ASN A 86 11.84 15.23 3.21
N GLU A 87 10.64 14.68 3.09
CA GLU A 87 9.38 15.44 3.07
C GLU A 87 8.89 15.91 4.45
N GLY A 88 9.69 15.74 5.51
CA GLY A 88 9.33 16.12 6.87
C GLY A 88 8.20 15.26 7.47
N LEU A 89 7.92 14.09 6.89
CA LEU A 89 6.91 13.16 7.40
C LEU A 89 7.47 12.32 8.56
N LYS A 90 6.63 12.08 9.57
CA LYS A 90 6.94 11.14 10.65
C LYS A 90 6.59 9.71 10.22
N LEU A 91 7.46 8.76 10.54
CA LEU A 91 7.16 7.34 10.44
C LEU A 91 6.79 6.79 11.83
N GLU A 92 5.74 5.97 11.88
CA GLU A 92 5.38 5.20 13.06
C GLU A 92 5.06 3.76 12.62
N MET A 93 5.87 2.81 13.09
CA MET A 93 5.71 1.40 12.76
C MET A 93 5.26 0.62 13.98
N ILE A 94 3.99 0.25 14.00
CA ILE A 94 3.38 -0.44 15.13
C ILE A 94 3.48 -1.95 14.89
N ASP A 95 4.03 -2.67 15.86
CA ASP A 95 3.89 -4.13 15.96
C ASP A 95 2.82 -4.40 17.01
N VAL A 96 1.72 -5.02 16.61
CA VAL A 96 0.52 -5.14 17.44
C VAL A 96 0.55 -6.50 18.13
N PRO A 97 0.49 -6.56 19.48
CA PRO A 97 0.37 -7.82 20.20
C PRO A 97 -0.87 -8.61 19.77
N LEU A 98 -0.79 -9.94 19.79
CA LEU A 98 -1.86 -10.83 19.32
C LEU A 98 -3.20 -10.70 20.07
N ASP A 99 -3.20 -10.11 21.27
CA ASP A 99 -4.39 -9.89 22.11
C ASP A 99 -4.98 -8.47 21.98
N THR A 100 -4.36 -7.62 21.15
CA THR A 100 -4.76 -6.23 20.99
C THR A 100 -5.24 -5.99 19.56
N HIS A 101 -6.43 -5.43 19.39
CA HIS A 101 -6.93 -5.04 18.08
C HIS A 101 -6.85 -3.51 17.94
N TYR A 102 -6.18 -3.03 16.91
CA TYR A 102 -6.15 -1.61 16.56
C TYR A 102 -6.92 -1.39 15.28
N VAL A 103 -7.79 -0.39 15.27
CA VAL A 103 -8.51 0.05 14.08
C VAL A 103 -7.94 1.39 13.61
N LYS A 104 -7.42 1.43 12.39
CA LYS A 104 -6.86 2.61 11.75
C LYS A 104 -7.96 3.35 11.03
N LEU A 105 -8.39 4.46 11.62
CA LEU A 105 -9.36 5.35 10.99
C LEU A 105 -8.68 6.28 9.97
N PRO A 106 -9.37 6.62 8.87
CA PRO A 106 -8.91 7.65 7.95
C PRO A 106 -9.04 9.01 8.63
N HIS A 107 -8.19 9.95 8.23
CA HIS A 107 -8.40 11.34 8.61
C HIS A 107 -9.67 11.90 7.94
N ARG A 108 -10.47 12.70 8.65
CA ARG A 108 -11.75 13.24 8.15
C ARG A 108 -11.60 13.96 6.81
N ASP A 109 -10.52 14.74 6.66
CA ASP A 109 -10.28 15.53 5.45
C ASP A 109 -10.03 14.62 4.23
N ARG A 110 -9.50 13.41 4.45
CA ARG A 110 -9.28 12.42 3.39
C ARG A 110 -10.57 11.81 2.87
N ILE A 111 -11.54 11.61 3.76
CA ILE A 111 -12.87 11.14 3.38
C ILE A 111 -13.52 12.20 2.50
N ALA A 112 -13.54 13.46 2.95
CA ALA A 112 -14.11 14.57 2.20
C ALA A 112 -13.43 14.77 0.81
N GLU A 113 -12.09 14.72 0.75
CA GLU A 113 -11.34 14.78 -0.51
C GLU A 113 -11.70 13.62 -1.47
N SER A 114 -11.84 12.40 -0.93
CA SER A 114 -12.17 11.22 -1.73
C SER A 114 -13.59 11.25 -2.28
N GLU A 115 -14.56 11.70 -1.47
CA GLU A 115 -15.95 11.90 -1.87
C GLU A 115 -16.05 12.93 -2.99
N ALA A 116 -15.36 14.07 -2.85
CA ALA A 116 -15.30 15.10 -3.89
C ALA A 116 -14.71 14.57 -5.21
N ARG A 117 -13.61 13.80 -5.14
CA ARG A 117 -12.96 13.20 -6.32
C ARG A 117 -13.86 12.21 -7.06
N GLN A 118 -14.63 11.40 -6.34
CA GLN A 118 -15.55 10.43 -6.96
C GLN A 118 -16.72 11.08 -7.69
N LEU A 119 -17.23 12.18 -7.13
CA LEU A 119 -18.27 12.97 -7.77
C LEU A 119 -17.75 13.63 -9.06
N ALA A 120 -16.48 14.06 -9.07
CA ALA A 120 -15.88 14.80 -10.18
C ALA A 120 -15.24 13.94 -11.29
N GLY A 121 -14.83 12.70 -11.01
CA GLY A 121 -13.86 11.99 -11.86
C GLY A 121 -14.10 10.50 -12.12
N PRO A 122 -13.20 9.87 -12.90
CA PRO A 122 -13.26 8.45 -13.26
C PRO A 122 -13.05 7.52 -12.06
N PRO A 123 -13.42 6.23 -12.20
CA PRO A 123 -13.45 5.27 -11.09
C PRO A 123 -12.06 4.86 -10.58
N TYR A 124 -12.05 4.39 -9.33
CA TYR A 124 -10.90 3.89 -8.59
C TYR A 124 -9.91 3.07 -9.44
N PRO A 125 -8.66 3.53 -9.61
CA PRO A 125 -7.64 2.71 -10.28
C PRO A 125 -7.26 1.53 -9.39
N LEU A 126 -7.43 0.32 -9.90
CA LEU A 126 -6.95 -0.89 -9.25
C LEU A 126 -5.50 -1.19 -9.66
N PRO A 127 -4.67 -1.73 -8.74
CA PRO A 127 -3.36 -2.25 -9.10
C PRO A 127 -3.42 -3.31 -10.23
N LEU A 128 -2.42 -3.32 -11.11
CA LEU A 128 -2.37 -4.19 -12.30
C LEU A 128 -2.48 -5.68 -11.97
N PHE A 129 -2.01 -6.11 -10.80
CA PHE A 129 -2.04 -7.53 -10.43
C PHE A 129 -3.46 -8.08 -10.25
N TYR A 130 -4.47 -7.22 -9.98
CA TYR A 130 -5.86 -7.65 -9.88
C TYR A 130 -6.41 -8.13 -11.23
N GLU A 131 -6.03 -7.50 -12.34
CA GLU A 131 -6.42 -7.96 -13.67
C GLU A 131 -5.86 -9.36 -13.96
N ARG A 132 -4.62 -9.64 -13.52
CA ARG A 132 -4.02 -10.98 -13.63
C ARG A 132 -4.80 -12.04 -12.83
N ILE A 133 -5.29 -11.69 -11.64
CA ILE A 133 -6.01 -12.63 -10.76
C ILE A 133 -7.42 -12.92 -11.30
N HIS A 134 -8.12 -11.88 -11.75
CA HIS A 134 -9.55 -11.98 -12.11
C HIS A 134 -9.82 -12.14 -13.61
N GLY A 135 -8.78 -12.06 -14.46
CA GLY A 135 -8.88 -12.20 -15.92
C GLY A 135 -9.66 -11.08 -16.64
N THR A 136 -10.26 -10.15 -15.89
CA THR A 136 -11.04 -9.01 -16.36
C THR A 136 -10.78 -7.80 -15.47
N LYS A 137 -11.06 -6.59 -15.98
CA LYS A 137 -11.07 -5.38 -15.15
C LYS A 137 -12.25 -5.47 -14.18
N PRO A 138 -12.04 -5.49 -12.85
CA PRO A 138 -13.13 -5.82 -11.90
C PRO A 138 -14.24 -4.77 -11.76
N LEU A 139 -14.07 -3.53 -12.25
CA LEU A 139 -14.93 -2.39 -11.89
C LEU A 139 -15.80 -1.71 -12.99
N PRO A 140 -16.23 -2.32 -14.11
CA PRO A 140 -16.88 -1.53 -15.15
C PRO A 140 -18.36 -1.18 -14.86
N GLY A 141 -19.05 -1.92 -13.98
CA GLY A 141 -20.51 -1.80 -13.78
C GLY A 141 -20.95 -0.98 -12.57
N GLU A 142 -20.16 -0.95 -11.50
CA GLU A 142 -20.58 -0.42 -10.18
C GLU A 142 -20.29 1.08 -9.98
N THR A 143 -19.87 1.79 -11.02
CA THR A 143 -19.49 3.21 -10.94
C THR A 143 -20.29 4.11 -11.88
N SER A 144 -21.43 3.62 -12.39
CA SER A 144 -22.21 4.29 -13.44
C SER A 144 -23.08 5.44 -12.92
N SER A 145 -23.41 5.46 -11.62
CA SER A 145 -24.15 6.54 -10.97
C SER A 145 -23.46 7.06 -9.69
N PRO A 146 -23.75 8.31 -9.26
CA PRO A 146 -23.21 8.84 -7.99
C PRO A 146 -23.57 7.99 -6.77
N SER A 147 -24.77 7.42 -6.72
CA SER A 147 -25.19 6.57 -5.59
C SER A 147 -24.45 5.24 -5.54
N GLN A 148 -24.16 4.63 -6.69
CA GLN A 148 -23.34 3.42 -6.77
C GLN A 148 -21.89 3.71 -6.37
N LYS A 149 -21.31 4.83 -6.84
CA LYS A 149 -19.97 5.28 -6.42
C LYS A 149 -19.87 5.48 -4.91
N ALA A 150 -20.85 6.16 -4.31
CA ALA A 150 -20.90 6.39 -2.86
C ALA A 150 -21.01 5.07 -2.07
N ARG A 151 -21.80 4.10 -2.55
CA ARG A 151 -21.91 2.78 -1.93
C ARG A 151 -20.58 2.02 -1.99
N LEU A 152 -19.97 1.97 -3.17
CA LEU A 152 -18.66 1.34 -3.36
C LEU A 152 -17.58 2.02 -2.49
N HIS A 153 -17.62 3.35 -2.36
CA HIS A 153 -16.72 4.06 -1.45
C HIS A 153 -16.88 3.61 0.00
N ALA A 154 -18.11 3.55 0.50
CA ALA A 154 -18.39 3.11 1.86
C ALA A 154 -17.93 1.67 2.09
N GLU A 155 -18.16 0.77 1.13
CA GLU A 155 -17.69 -0.62 1.17
C GLU A 155 -16.17 -0.70 1.22
N ARG A 156 -15.47 0.09 0.39
CA ARG A 156 -14.00 0.18 0.40
C ARG A 156 -13.49 0.75 1.71
N VAL A 157 -14.17 1.77 2.27
CA VAL A 157 -13.86 2.35 3.58
C VAL A 157 -13.93 1.30 4.68
N GLY A 158 -15.02 0.54 4.71
CA GLY A 158 -15.17 -0.58 5.64
C GLY A 158 -14.08 -1.65 5.44
N GLU A 159 -13.83 -2.04 4.19
CA GLU A 159 -12.86 -3.09 3.84
C GLU A 159 -11.45 -2.74 4.29
N TYR A 160 -10.90 -1.58 3.92
CA TYR A 160 -9.54 -1.25 4.35
C TYR A 160 -9.46 -1.01 5.86
N THR A 161 -10.52 -0.50 6.50
CA THR A 161 -10.49 -0.21 7.94
C THR A 161 -10.39 -1.50 8.75
N ILE A 162 -10.99 -2.59 8.26
CA ILE A 162 -10.93 -3.91 8.90
C ILE A 162 -9.70 -4.69 8.44
N ASN A 163 -9.36 -4.68 7.15
CA ASN A 163 -8.30 -5.51 6.60
C ASN A 163 -6.89 -4.91 6.69
N THR A 164 -6.75 -3.61 6.97
CA THR A 164 -5.44 -2.97 7.23
C THR A 164 -5.12 -2.99 8.73
N CYS A 165 -5.89 -3.74 9.52
CA CYS A 165 -5.93 -3.73 10.97
C CYS A 165 -6.02 -5.17 11.48
N GLY A 166 -4.89 -5.87 11.40
CA GLY A 166 -4.70 -7.24 11.85
C GLY A 166 -3.22 -7.56 11.90
#